data_AF-X1R500-F1
#
_entry.id   AF-X1R500-F1
#
_cell.length_a   1.000
_cell.length_b   1.000
_cell.length_c   1.000
_cell.angle_alpha   90.00
_cell.angle_beta   90.00
_cell.angle_gamma   90.00
#
_symmetry.space_group_name_H-M   'P 1'
#
loop_
_entity.id
_entity.type
_entity.pdbx_description
1 polymer ?
#
loop_
_entity_poly.entity_id
_entity_poly.type
_entity_poly.pdbx_seq_one_letter_code
_entity_poly.pdbx_strand_id
1 'polypeptide(L)'
;MSTEIYYFSGTGNSLAVARDVAGKTNGKLISIPSVMDKESIKTDADVIGIVFPVYHGDIPFIIRRFVTKMNNLDKKYIFGVCTYGDSPGLSIKYLDKIIKSHGGKLAA
;
A
#
# COMPACT_ATOMS: atom_id res chain seq x y z
N MET A 1 -8.46 -5.68 15.97
CA MET A 1 -8.34 -5.53 14.51
C MET A 1 -6.94 -5.91 14.11
N SER A 2 -6.80 -6.80 13.14
CA SER A 2 -5.50 -7.20 12.58
C SER A 2 -5.05 -6.19 11.52
N THR A 3 -3.78 -5.80 11.55
CA THR A 3 -3.23 -4.78 10.64
C THR A 3 -2.05 -5.36 9.86
N GLU A 4 -2.05 -5.18 8.55
CA GLU A 4 -0.91 -5.48 7.69
C GLU A 4 -0.45 -4.22 6.96
N ILE A 5 0.86 -3.94 7.04
CA ILE A 5 1.50 -2.79 6.41
C ILE A 5 2.35 -3.31 5.24
N TYR A 6 1.83 -3.15 4.04
CA TYR A 6 2.49 -3.49 2.79
C TYR A 6 3.38 -2.33 2.34
N TYR A 7 4.63 -2.59 2.00
CA TYR A 7 5.55 -1.53 1.57
C TYR A 7 6.34 -1.87 0.32
N PHE A 8 6.66 -0.85 -0.45
CA PHE A 8 7.71 -0.86 -1.47
C PHE A 8 8.68 0.27 -1.19
N SER A 9 9.98 0.03 -1.36
CA SER A 9 11.00 1.08 -1.20
C SER A 9 12.19 0.80 -2.11
N GLY A 10 12.71 1.86 -2.75
CA GLY A 10 13.96 1.79 -3.52
C GLY A 10 15.18 1.96 -2.63
N THR A 11 15.25 3.08 -1.90
CA THR A 11 16.42 3.48 -1.08
C THR A 11 16.18 3.44 0.42
N GLY A 12 15.02 2.96 0.88
CA GLY A 12 14.73 2.71 2.30
C GLY A 12 13.87 3.74 3.02
N ASN A 13 13.63 4.93 2.45
CA ASN A 13 12.79 5.97 3.10
C ASN A 13 11.38 5.46 3.42
N SER A 14 10.71 4.86 2.43
CA SER A 14 9.36 4.29 2.61
C SER A 14 9.38 3.06 3.54
N LEU A 15 10.50 2.32 3.61
CA LEU A 15 10.66 1.22 4.57
C LEU A 15 10.75 1.75 6.01
N ALA A 16 11.49 2.84 6.25
CA ALA A 16 11.57 3.47 7.56
C ALA A 16 10.18 3.91 8.02
N VAL A 17 9.44 4.63 7.16
CA VAL A 17 8.05 5.03 7.45
C VAL A 17 7.15 3.82 7.68
N ALA A 18 7.26 2.77 6.88
CA ALA A 18 6.44 1.57 7.05
C ALA A 18 6.71 0.85 8.38
N ARG A 19 7.97 0.79 8.83
CA ARG A 19 8.34 0.25 10.14
C ARG A 19 7.71 1.04 11.28
N ASP A 20 7.76 2.37 11.21
CA ASP A 20 7.17 3.24 12.23
C ASP A 20 5.65 3.09 12.30
N VAL A 21 4.98 3.04 11.14
CA VAL A 21 3.53 2.82 11.06
C VAL A 21 3.16 1.44 11.60
N ALA A 22 3.88 0.40 11.21
CA ALA A 22 3.67 -0.96 11.71
C ALA A 22 3.84 -1.04 13.23
N GLY A 23 4.91 -0.44 13.78
CA GLY A 23 5.13 -0.39 15.23
C GLY A 23 4.02 0.33 16.00
N LYS A 24 3.55 1.49 15.50
CA LYS A 24 2.49 2.27 16.14
C LYS A 24 1.10 1.62 16.05
N THR A 25 0.88 0.77 15.05
CA THR A 25 -0.40 0.07 14.82
C THR A 25 -0.38 -1.37 15.30
N ASN A 26 0.75 -1.83 15.88
CA ASN A 26 1.02 -3.23 16.16
C ASN A 26 0.75 -4.14 14.95
N GLY A 27 1.02 -3.62 13.75
CA GLY A 27 0.76 -4.26 12.47
C GLY A 27 1.93 -5.10 11.98
N LYS A 28 1.63 -6.09 11.14
CA LYS A 28 2.64 -6.92 10.47
C LYS A 28 3.19 -6.20 9.26
N LEU A 29 4.51 -6.00 9.23
CA LEU A 29 5.21 -5.38 8.09
C LEU A 29 5.47 -6.41 6.99
N ILE A 30 5.08 -6.11 5.75
CA ILE A 30 5.18 -7.02 4.60
C ILE A 30 5.78 -6.29 3.39
N SER A 31 6.86 -6.84 2.84
CA SER A 31 7.46 -6.34 1.59
C SER A 31 6.58 -6.71 0.40
N ILE A 32 6.10 -5.72 -0.36
CA ILE A 32 5.32 -5.97 -1.58
C ILE A 32 6.07 -6.90 -2.55
N PRO A 33 7.36 -6.66 -2.90
CA PRO A 33 8.14 -7.60 -3.71
C PRO A 33 8.06 -9.07 -3.26
N SER A 34 8.04 -9.34 -1.95
CA SER A 34 8.01 -10.72 -1.40
C SER A 34 6.70 -11.49 -1.65
N VAL A 35 5.63 -10.80 -2.07
CA VAL A 35 4.32 -11.42 -2.36
C VAL A 35 3.95 -11.34 -3.84
N MET A 36 4.78 -10.74 -4.69
CA MET A 36 4.44 -10.50 -6.10
C MET A 36 4.43 -11.74 -6.97
N ASP A 37 5.07 -12.85 -6.56
CA ASP A 37 5.07 -14.11 -7.30
C ASP A 37 3.75 -14.88 -7.16
N LYS A 38 2.93 -14.53 -6.16
CA LYS A 38 1.61 -15.13 -5.96
C LYS A 38 0.66 -14.69 -7.08
N GLU A 39 -0.17 -15.59 -7.57
CA GLU A 39 -1.21 -15.26 -8.55
C GLU A 39 -2.24 -14.28 -7.95
N SER A 40 -2.64 -14.53 -6.71
CA SER A 40 -3.55 -13.69 -5.94
C SER A 40 -3.04 -13.51 -4.50
N ILE A 41 -3.25 -12.32 -3.94
CA ILE A 41 -2.86 -11.94 -2.59
C ILE A 41 -4.12 -11.87 -1.74
N LYS A 42 -4.21 -12.78 -0.77
CA LYS A 42 -5.30 -12.84 0.21
C LYS A 42 -4.78 -12.44 1.57
N THR A 43 -5.60 -11.71 2.32
CA THR A 43 -5.29 -11.32 3.69
C THR A 43 -6.54 -11.39 4.57
N ASP A 44 -6.33 -11.93 5.77
CA ASP A 44 -7.31 -11.94 6.85
C ASP A 44 -7.20 -10.68 7.72
N ALA A 45 -6.29 -9.74 7.38
CA ALA A 45 -6.17 -8.45 8.07
C ALA A 45 -7.44 -7.62 7.91
N ASP A 46 -7.90 -6.96 8.97
CA ASP A 46 -9.01 -5.99 8.90
C ASP A 46 -8.55 -4.66 8.27
N VAL A 47 -7.29 -4.31 8.51
CA VAL A 47 -6.65 -3.04 8.13
C VAL A 47 -5.47 -3.30 7.20
N ILE A 48 -5.45 -2.60 6.07
CA ILE A 48 -4.38 -2.63 5.07
C ILE A 48 -3.76 -1.23 4.97
N GLY A 49 -2.48 -1.12 5.32
CA GLY A 49 -1.67 0.07 5.03
C GLY A 49 -0.79 -0.17 3.81
N ILE A 50 -0.72 0.79 2.89
CA ILE A 50 0.15 0.72 1.70
C ILE A 50 1.15 1.87 1.73
N VAL A 51 2.44 1.56 1.85
CA VAL A 51 3.53 2.56 1.99
C VAL A 51 4.49 2.50 0.80
N PHE A 52 4.72 3.62 0.11
CA PHE A 52 5.48 3.63 -1.14
C PHE A 52 6.14 4.99 -1.47
N PRO A 53 7.18 5.01 -2.31
CA PRO A 53 7.72 6.25 -2.84
C PRO A 53 6.88 6.79 -4.00
N VAL A 54 6.75 8.11 -4.12
CA VAL A 54 6.18 8.75 -5.31
C VAL A 54 7.17 8.71 -6.46
N TYR A 55 6.78 8.13 -7.60
CA TYR A 55 7.57 8.09 -8.82
C TYR A 55 6.89 8.94 -9.89
N HIS A 56 7.56 10.03 -10.31
CA HIS A 56 7.06 10.97 -11.33
C HIS A 56 5.62 11.49 -11.08
N GLY A 57 5.26 11.72 -9.81
CA GLY A 57 3.93 12.22 -9.43
C GLY A 57 2.81 11.17 -9.44
N ASP A 58 3.14 9.88 -9.60
CA ASP A 58 2.24 8.74 -9.58
C ASP A 58 2.75 7.64 -8.61
N ILE A 59 1.92 6.61 -8.41
CA ILE A 59 2.29 5.37 -7.74
C ILE A 59 3.27 4.56 -8.61
N PRO A 60 4.25 3.86 -8.01
CA PRO A 60 5.10 2.92 -8.74
C PRO A 60 4.30 1.78 -9.39
N PHE A 61 4.74 1.29 -10.55
CA PHE A 61 4.05 0.19 -11.26
C PHE A 61 3.86 -1.07 -10.40
N ILE A 62 4.78 -1.36 -9.49
CA ILE A 62 4.65 -2.49 -8.56
C ILE A 62 3.46 -2.31 -7.61
N ILE A 63 3.14 -1.08 -7.18
CA ILE A 63 1.94 -0.79 -6.37
C ILE A 63 0.69 -1.04 -7.18
N ARG A 64 0.67 -0.61 -8.45
CA ARG A 64 -0.44 -0.86 -9.37
C ARG A 64 -0.71 -2.37 -9.52
N ARG A 65 0.33 -3.15 -9.80
CA ARG A 65 0.26 -4.61 -9.93
C ARG A 65 -0.16 -5.29 -8.63
N PHE A 66 0.33 -4.81 -7.49
CA PHE A 66 -0.03 -5.32 -6.18
C PHE A 66 -1.53 -5.17 -5.92
N VAL A 67 -2.11 -3.97 -6.11
CA VAL A 67 -3.55 -3.74 -5.88
C VAL A 67 -4.40 -4.65 -6.77
N THR A 68 -4.02 -4.84 -8.05
CA THR A 68 -4.75 -5.74 -8.96
C THR A 68 -4.74 -7.21 -8.53
N LYS A 69 -3.74 -7.64 -7.75
CA LYS A 69 -3.66 -9.02 -7.23
C LYS A 69 -4.42 -9.22 -5.92
N MET A 70 -4.87 -8.15 -5.27
CA MET A 70 -5.54 -8.22 -3.97
C MET A 70 -7.02 -8.57 -4.13
N ASN A 71 -7.53 -9.42 -3.24
CA ASN A 71 -8.94 -9.80 -3.21
C ASN A 71 -9.68 -9.18 -2.02
N ASN A 72 -11.01 -9.07 -2.14
CA ASN A 72 -11.93 -8.66 -1.07
C ASN A 72 -11.60 -7.29 -0.45
N LEU A 73 -11.13 -6.33 -1.27
CA LEU A 73 -10.77 -4.98 -0.81
C LEU A 73 -11.98 -4.19 -0.27
N ASP A 74 -13.19 -4.54 -0.68
CA ASP A 74 -14.48 -3.97 -0.24
C ASP A 74 -14.75 -4.17 1.26
N LYS A 75 -14.12 -5.18 1.88
CA LYS A 75 -14.32 -5.54 3.28
C LYS A 75 -13.26 -4.99 4.22
N LYS A 76 -12.33 -4.17 3.72
CA LYS A 76 -11.10 -3.80 4.43
C LYS A 76 -11.07 -2.29 4.67
N TYR A 77 -10.50 -1.88 5.80
CA TYR A 77 -10.07 -0.49 5.97
C TYR A 77 -8.71 -0.33 5.29
N ILE A 78 -8.61 0.58 4.31
CA ILE A 78 -7.40 0.75 3.52
C ILE A 78 -6.92 2.20 3.62
N PHE A 79 -5.64 2.39 3.98
CA PHE A 79 -4.99 3.70 3.98
C PHE A 79 -3.67 3.69 3.21
N GLY A 80 -3.25 4.85 2.72
CA GLY A 80 -2.05 4.99 1.90
C GLY A 80 -1.08 6.00 2.50
N VAL A 81 0.21 5.69 2.48
CA VAL A 81 1.27 6.62 2.89
C VAL A 81 2.29 6.70 1.76
N CYS A 82 2.52 7.90 1.24
CA CYS A 82 3.54 8.11 0.21
C CYS A 82 4.69 8.96 0.73
N THR A 83 5.92 8.58 0.36
CA THR A 83 7.13 9.38 0.63
C THR A 83 7.57 10.05 -0.66
N TYR A 84 7.92 11.33 -0.61
CA TYR A 84 8.34 12.11 -1.78
C TYR A 84 9.45 13.10 -1.40
N GLY A 85 10.23 13.53 -2.40
CA GLY A 85 11.25 14.56 -2.20
C GLY A 85 10.67 15.98 -2.24
N ASP A 86 9.75 16.23 -3.18
CA ASP A 86 9.16 17.56 -3.42
C ASP A 86 7.65 17.56 -3.14
N SER A 87 6.86 16.86 -3.95
CA SER A 87 5.40 16.83 -3.85
C SER A 87 4.83 15.41 -3.95
N PRO A 88 3.67 15.11 -3.32
CA PRO A 88 2.98 13.84 -3.51
C PRO A 88 2.41 13.68 -4.93
N GLY A 89 2.32 14.77 -5.70
CA GLY A 89 1.69 14.80 -7.02
C GLY A 89 0.24 14.30 -6.95
N LEU A 90 -0.10 13.37 -7.84
CA LEU A 90 -1.42 12.74 -7.89
C LEU A 90 -1.41 11.31 -7.31
N SER A 91 -0.32 10.92 -6.64
CA SER A 91 -0.09 9.52 -6.24
C SER A 91 -1.21 8.95 -5.37
N ILE A 92 -1.67 9.69 -4.35
CA ILE A 92 -2.78 9.23 -3.49
C ILE A 92 -4.10 9.15 -4.28
N LYS A 93 -4.34 10.10 -5.19
CA LYS A 93 -5.52 10.08 -6.08
C LYS A 93 -5.49 8.88 -7.02
N TYR A 94 -4.32 8.52 -7.54
CA TYR A 94 -4.17 7.36 -8.41
C TYR A 94 -4.24 6.04 -7.66
N LEU A 95 -3.75 5.99 -6.41
CA LEU A 95 -3.96 4.86 -5.51
C LEU A 95 -5.45 4.65 -5.23
N ASP A 96 -6.17 5.71 -4.84
CA ASP A 96 -7.62 5.65 -4.61
C ASP A 96 -8.37 5.20 -5.86
N LYS A 97 -8.01 5.72 -7.04
CA LYS A 97 -8.63 5.33 -8.32
C LYS A 97 -8.47 3.84 -8.59
N ILE A 98 -7.28 3.26 -8.39
CA ILE A 98 -7.08 1.83 -8.64
C ILE A 98 -7.74 0.96 -7.57
N ILE A 99 -7.72 1.36 -6.30
CA ILE A 99 -8.41 0.61 -5.24
C ILE A 99 -9.92 0.56 -5.52
N LYS A 100 -10.51 1.70 -5.92
CA LYS A 100 -11.93 1.79 -6.31
C LYS A 100 -12.27 0.91 -7.51
N SER A 101 -11.38 0.83 -8.52
CA SER A 101 -11.61 -0.06 -9.67
C SER A 101 -11.55 -1.54 -9.31
N HIS A 102 -11.12 -1.90 -8.10
CA HIS A 102 -11.06 -3.27 -7.57
C HIS A 102 -11.96 -3.45 -6.33
N GLY A 103 -13.00 -2.61 -6.19
CA GLY A 103 -14.05 -2.75 -5.18
C GLY A 103 -13.73 -2.19 -3.79
N GLY A 104 -12.51 -1.72 -3.55
CA GLY A 104 -12.14 -1.09 -2.28
C GLY A 104 -12.43 0.41 -2.23
N LYS A 105 -12.12 1.03 -1.08
CA LYS A 105 -12.11 2.48 -0.94
C LYS A 105 -10.94 2.90 -0.06
N LEU A 106 -10.18 3.91 -0.51
CA LEU A 106 -9.14 4.51 0.32
C LEU A 106 -9.78 5.42 1.37
N ALA A 107 -9.37 5.28 2.63
CA ALA A 107 -9.84 6.11 3.74
C ALA A 107 -9.23 7.53 3.79
N ALA A 108 -8.30 7.81 2.85
CA ALA A 108 -7.28 8.86 2.84
C ALA A 108 -6.01 8.43 3.57
#